data_AF-A0A3D4HGV1-F1
#
_entry.id   AF-A0A3D4HGV1-F1
#
_cell.length_a   1.000
_cell.length_b   1.000
_cell.length_c   1.000
_cell.angle_alpha   90.00
_cell.angle_beta   90.00
_cell.angle_gamma   90.00
#
_symmetry.space_group_name_H-M   'P 1'
#
loop_
_entity.id
_entity.type
_entity.pdbx_description
1 polymer ?
#
loop_
_entity_poly.entity_id
_entity_poly.type
_entity_poly.pdbx_seq_one_letter_code
_entity_poly.pdbx_strand_id
1 'polypeptide(L)'
;GRHLHEDVETLIPTSRSIVEETENLALLAEELPSAYHKRFLDLIARTYTNDWEEVVLDLLKNSSGKFVSESMSFLIDRDSEPRLKKTLEQWLDEQSLKGPVIHWILKNRNSKKFKGLVESLISPRLLSLALYAIDYEALHMVGSRRIPLADFLSDDAGLIAELLEGASNETARDLAQTLMLNQGFEELTKKSLMARFIKCFSNIQSLLESNTQQKEDEKLIVSKESLEYRKKEYEELINVKIPENKEAIAVAREHGDLKENSEYKMARQDQDMLLARKSQLEIELAKATVTDFKEATNDVISIGSVVEVIEDSSGELHRYAILGAWDSNPEKNILSYQTPLAQSLLGQKVDSTVMLDIDGTQESWTVKTITRWLDQ
;
A
#
# COMPACT_ATOMS: atom_id res chain seq x y z
N GLY A 1 -13.41 -0.46 60.59
CA GLY A 1 -12.43 0.61 60.37
C GLY A 1 -13.10 1.69 59.57
N ARG A 2 -13.06 2.94 60.02
CA ARG A 2 -13.59 4.09 59.28
C ARG A 2 -12.79 4.22 57.98
N HIS A 3 -13.41 3.97 56.83
CA HIS A 3 -12.89 4.47 55.57
C HIS A 3 -13.05 5.98 55.61
N LEU A 4 -11.95 6.70 55.82
CA LEU A 4 -11.87 8.11 55.45
C LEU A 4 -12.20 8.17 53.96
N HIS A 5 -13.31 8.82 53.61
CA HIS A 5 -13.43 9.45 52.29
C HIS A 5 -12.39 10.57 52.29
N GLU A 6 -11.15 10.24 51.94
CA GLU A 6 -10.25 11.26 51.43
C GLU A 6 -10.93 11.84 50.19
N ASP A 7 -11.12 13.15 50.18
CA ASP A 7 -11.66 13.85 49.03
C ASP A 7 -10.68 13.63 47.88
N VAL A 8 -11.06 12.80 46.91
CA VAL A 8 -10.19 12.36 45.81
C VAL A 8 -9.70 13.56 44.99
N GLU A 9 -10.44 14.68 45.01
CA GLU A 9 -10.06 15.96 44.40
C GLU A 9 -8.89 16.66 45.12
N THR A 10 -8.51 16.21 46.33
CA THR A 10 -7.36 16.74 47.11
C THR A 10 -6.07 15.95 46.91
N LEU A 11 -6.13 14.80 46.22
CA LEU A 11 -4.96 13.99 45.89
C LEU A 11 -4.21 14.59 44.70
N ILE A 12 -2.89 14.69 44.79
CA ILE A 12 -2.02 15.19 43.72
C ILE A 12 -1.27 13.99 43.10
N PRO A 13 -1.25 13.86 41.75
CA PRO A 13 -1.96 14.69 40.79
C PRO A 13 -3.48 14.42 40.77
N THR A 14 -4.28 15.47 40.55
CA THR A 14 -5.74 15.34 40.41
C THR A 14 -6.09 14.78 39.04
N SER A 15 -7.29 14.21 38.86
CA SER A 15 -7.73 13.78 37.52
C SER A 15 -7.77 14.93 36.51
N ARG A 16 -8.06 16.17 36.97
CA ARG A 16 -7.99 17.36 36.12
C ARG A 16 -6.55 17.68 35.70
N SER A 17 -5.61 17.72 36.65
CA SER A 17 -4.22 18.08 36.34
C SER A 17 -3.56 17.04 35.43
N ILE A 18 -3.88 15.74 35.59
CA ILE A 18 -3.43 14.71 34.66
C ILE A 18 -3.90 15.02 33.24
N VAL A 19 -5.17 15.40 33.05
CA VAL A 19 -5.73 15.72 31.74
C VAL A 19 -5.13 16.99 31.14
N GLU A 20 -4.83 18.00 31.96
CA GLU A 20 -4.20 19.26 31.50
C GLU A 20 -2.72 19.07 31.13
N GLU A 21 -2.00 18.20 31.84
CA GLU A 21 -0.58 17.91 31.61
C GLU A 21 -0.34 16.83 30.53
N THR A 22 -1.39 16.11 30.12
CA THR A 22 -1.27 15.06 29.10
C THR A 22 -1.16 15.67 27.70
N GLU A 23 0.01 15.52 27.07
CA GLU A 23 0.25 16.00 25.70
C GLU A 23 -0.62 15.28 24.64
N ASN A 24 -0.92 14.00 24.83
CA ASN A 24 -1.70 13.20 23.87
C ASN A 24 -2.88 12.50 24.55
N LEU A 25 -4.02 13.20 24.59
CA LEU A 25 -5.25 12.69 25.18
C LEU A 25 -5.83 11.49 24.41
N ALA A 26 -5.56 11.36 23.11
CA ALA A 26 -6.04 10.24 22.30
C ALA A 26 -5.32 8.93 22.68
N LEU A 27 -4.01 8.99 22.93
CA LEU A 27 -3.25 7.86 23.45
C LEU A 27 -3.74 7.46 24.85
N LEU A 28 -4.01 8.44 25.72
CA LEU A 28 -4.59 8.18 27.03
C LEU A 28 -5.97 7.48 26.91
N ALA A 29 -6.81 7.92 25.97
CA ALA A 29 -8.11 7.29 25.72
C ALA A 29 -8.01 5.82 25.26
N GLU A 30 -6.97 5.50 24.50
CA GLU A 30 -6.71 4.15 23.98
C GLU A 30 -6.27 3.17 25.09
N GLU A 31 -5.48 3.64 26.05
CA GLU A 31 -5.04 2.86 27.22
C GLU A 31 -6.18 2.63 28.24
N LEU A 32 -7.27 3.41 28.18
CA LEU A 32 -8.39 3.27 29.10
C LEU A 32 -9.30 2.09 28.74
N PRO A 33 -9.69 1.25 29.73
CA PRO A 33 -10.74 0.26 29.52
C PRO A 33 -12.04 0.92 29.07
N SER A 34 -12.73 0.32 28.09
CA SER A 34 -13.93 0.93 27.48
C SER A 34 -15.06 1.31 28.45
N ALA A 35 -15.13 0.68 29.63
CA ALA A 35 -16.09 1.04 30.68
C ALA A 35 -15.87 2.46 31.26
N TYR A 36 -14.67 3.04 31.07
CA TYR A 36 -14.30 4.37 31.56
C TYR A 36 -14.37 5.46 30.49
N HIS A 37 -14.60 5.12 29.21
CA HIS A 37 -14.61 6.10 28.11
C HIS A 37 -15.60 7.24 28.34
N LYS A 38 -16.84 6.93 28.78
CA LYS A 38 -17.84 7.93 29.12
C LYS A 38 -17.38 8.87 30.25
N ARG A 39 -16.82 8.31 31.32
CA ARG A 39 -16.32 9.07 32.47
C ARG A 39 -15.13 9.95 32.08
N PHE A 40 -14.29 9.47 31.17
CA PHE A 40 -13.17 10.25 30.64
C PHE A 40 -13.67 11.45 29.82
N LEU A 41 -14.65 11.26 28.94
CA LEU A 41 -15.28 12.37 28.22
C LEU A 41 -16.00 13.35 29.15
N ASP A 42 -16.68 12.86 30.19
CA ASP A 42 -17.27 13.72 31.24
C ASP A 42 -16.20 14.54 31.97
N LEU A 43 -15.03 13.95 32.24
CA LEU A 43 -13.89 14.65 32.85
C LEU A 43 -13.33 15.71 31.90
N ILE A 44 -13.12 15.38 30.62
CA ILE A 44 -12.69 16.34 29.58
C ILE A 44 -13.62 17.55 29.55
N ALA A 45 -14.94 17.32 29.55
CA ALA A 45 -15.92 18.41 29.55
C ALA A 45 -15.89 19.29 30.81
N ARG A 46 -15.53 18.73 31.96
CA ARG A 46 -15.37 19.47 33.23
C ARG A 46 -14.03 20.17 33.37
N THR A 47 -13.01 19.72 32.65
CA THR A 47 -11.69 20.34 32.59
C THR A 47 -11.70 21.50 31.60
N TYR A 48 -12.08 21.26 30.35
CA TYR A 48 -12.07 22.24 29.26
C TYR A 48 -13.42 22.95 29.12
N THR A 49 -13.88 23.62 30.17
CA THR A 49 -15.27 24.13 30.27
C THR A 49 -15.78 24.95 29.07
N ASN A 50 -14.92 25.74 28.41
CA ASN A 50 -15.32 26.59 27.27
C ASN A 50 -15.06 25.95 25.89
N ASP A 51 -14.13 25.00 25.80
CA ASP A 51 -13.63 24.45 24.53
C ASP A 51 -13.77 22.92 24.44
N TRP A 52 -14.53 22.31 25.36
CA TRP A 52 -14.64 20.85 25.44
C TRP A 52 -15.13 20.21 24.13
N GLU A 53 -15.99 20.89 23.37
CA GLU A 53 -16.47 20.38 22.08
C GLU A 53 -15.32 20.22 21.07
N GLU A 54 -14.42 21.21 20.98
CA GLU A 54 -13.22 21.13 20.13
C GLU A 54 -12.31 19.98 20.58
N VAL A 55 -12.07 19.86 21.89
CA VAL A 55 -11.22 18.80 22.45
C VAL A 55 -11.81 17.42 22.19
N VAL A 56 -13.12 17.25 22.36
CA VAL A 56 -13.80 15.96 22.08
C VAL A 56 -13.82 15.65 20.59
N LEU A 57 -13.97 16.66 19.71
CA LEU A 57 -13.90 16.46 18.26
C LEU A 57 -12.48 16.04 17.82
N ASP A 58 -11.43 16.67 18.36
CA ASP A 58 -10.06 16.26 18.07
C ASP A 58 -9.78 14.83 18.57
N LEU A 59 -10.19 14.53 19.81
CA LEU A 59 -10.13 13.18 20.37
C LEU A 59 -10.87 12.17 19.48
N LEU A 60 -12.08 12.49 19.04
CA LEU A 60 -12.88 11.65 18.15
C LEU A 60 -12.14 11.38 16.83
N LYS A 61 -11.49 12.39 16.25
CA LYS A 61 -10.71 12.25 15.01
C LYS A 61 -9.50 11.34 15.18
N ASN A 62 -8.85 11.42 16.34
CA ASN A 62 -7.54 10.82 16.59
C ASN A 62 -7.58 9.51 17.38
N SER A 63 -8.77 9.03 17.78
CA SER A 63 -8.94 7.80 18.56
C SER A 63 -9.41 6.61 17.72
N SER A 64 -9.42 5.42 18.34
CA SER A 64 -9.78 4.16 17.69
C SER A 64 -11.08 3.53 18.23
N GLY A 65 -11.68 2.66 17.41
CA GLY A 65 -12.67 1.66 17.83
C GLY A 65 -13.85 2.17 18.68
N LYS A 66 -13.92 1.68 19.93
CA LYS A 66 -15.04 1.95 20.85
C LYS A 66 -15.09 3.40 21.30
N PHE A 67 -13.94 4.06 21.41
CA PHE A 67 -13.88 5.45 21.87
C PHE A 67 -14.58 6.40 20.88
N VAL A 68 -14.37 6.20 19.57
CA VAL A 68 -15.10 6.94 18.52
C VAL A 68 -16.61 6.83 18.71
N SER A 69 -17.12 5.63 19.00
CA SER A 69 -18.56 5.40 19.21
C SER A 69 -19.11 6.12 20.44
N GLU A 70 -18.33 6.13 21.52
CA GLU A 70 -18.68 6.82 22.74
C GLU A 70 -18.64 8.35 22.53
N SER A 71 -17.62 8.89 21.87
CA SER A 71 -17.51 10.32 21.56
C SER A 71 -18.66 10.82 20.68
N MET A 72 -19.05 10.04 19.66
CA MET A 72 -20.23 10.35 18.82
C MET A 72 -21.49 10.45 19.68
N SER A 73 -21.72 9.45 20.54
CA SER A 73 -22.89 9.43 21.43
C SER A 73 -22.86 10.57 22.44
N PHE A 74 -21.68 10.85 22.99
CA PHE A 74 -21.46 11.90 23.98
C PHE A 74 -21.78 13.31 23.45
N LEU A 75 -21.38 13.61 22.21
CA LEU A 75 -21.69 14.87 21.54
C LEU A 75 -23.18 14.99 21.24
N ILE A 76 -23.82 13.92 20.77
CA ILE A 76 -25.26 13.89 20.47
C ILE A 76 -26.10 14.06 21.74
N ASP A 77 -25.74 13.36 22.82
CA ASP A 77 -26.44 13.43 24.10
C ASP A 77 -26.34 14.83 24.77
N ARG A 78 -25.53 15.74 24.22
CA ARG A 78 -25.31 17.12 24.67
C ARG A 78 -25.75 18.18 23.65
N ASP A 79 -26.62 17.79 22.71
CA ASP A 79 -27.17 18.68 21.68
C ASP A 79 -26.13 19.26 20.69
N SER A 80 -24.91 18.70 20.62
CA SER A 80 -23.84 19.14 19.71
C SER A 80 -23.92 18.47 18.32
N GLU A 81 -25.03 17.79 17.98
CA GLU A 81 -25.22 17.10 16.70
C GLU A 81 -25.02 18.00 15.47
N PRO A 82 -25.55 19.25 15.40
CA PRO A 82 -25.33 20.12 14.24
C PRO A 82 -23.85 20.47 14.02
N ARG A 83 -23.10 20.67 15.10
CA ARG A 83 -21.65 20.94 15.03
C ARG A 83 -20.91 19.71 14.55
N LEU A 84 -21.18 18.55 15.16
CA LEU A 84 -20.58 17.28 14.77
C LEU A 84 -20.82 16.97 13.29
N LYS A 85 -22.05 17.16 12.79
CA LYS A 85 -22.37 16.98 11.37
C LYS A 85 -21.50 17.85 10.47
N LYS A 86 -21.46 19.16 10.74
CA LYS A 86 -20.66 20.11 9.97
C LYS A 86 -19.17 19.73 9.98
N THR A 87 -18.65 19.29 11.12
CA THR A 87 -17.26 18.86 11.26
C THR A 87 -16.96 17.58 10.46
N LEU A 88 -17.86 16.59 10.44
CA LEU A 88 -17.68 15.38 9.63
C LEU A 88 -17.72 15.69 8.13
N GLU A 89 -18.64 16.55 7.70
CA GLU A 89 -18.74 17.02 6.31
C GLU A 89 -17.46 17.79 5.91
N GLN A 90 -16.96 18.66 6.79
CA GLN A 90 -15.70 19.36 6.58
C GLN A 90 -14.51 18.40 6.46
N TRP A 91 -14.39 17.41 7.35
CA TRP A 91 -13.30 16.43 7.26
C TRP A 91 -13.40 15.54 6.02
N LEU A 92 -14.61 15.25 5.54
CA LEU A 92 -14.81 14.57 4.27
C LEU A 92 -14.29 15.43 3.11
N ASP A 93 -14.68 16.71 3.07
CA ASP A 93 -14.31 17.64 2.02
C ASP A 93 -12.81 17.96 1.98
N GLU A 94 -12.19 18.09 3.15
CA GLU A 94 -10.76 18.28 3.33
C GLU A 94 -9.94 16.98 3.22
N GLN A 95 -10.60 15.84 2.96
CA GLN A 95 -9.96 14.53 2.86
C GLN A 95 -9.16 14.13 4.12
N SER A 96 -9.63 14.54 5.30
CA SER A 96 -8.93 14.37 6.58
C SER A 96 -9.63 13.41 7.55
N LEU A 97 -10.71 12.73 7.12
CA LEU A 97 -11.32 11.64 7.89
C LEU A 97 -10.34 10.47 8.06
N LYS A 98 -10.28 9.92 9.28
CA LYS A 98 -9.43 8.76 9.61
C LYS A 98 -10.22 7.45 9.58
N GLY A 99 -9.50 6.34 9.35
CA GLY A 99 -10.06 4.99 9.23
C GLY A 99 -11.09 4.61 10.29
N PRO A 100 -10.85 4.82 11.60
CA PRO A 100 -11.82 4.50 12.65
C PRO A 100 -13.15 5.29 12.54
N VAL A 101 -13.09 6.55 12.13
CA VAL A 101 -14.28 7.40 11.93
C VAL A 101 -15.03 6.95 10.68
N ILE A 102 -14.31 6.70 9.58
CA ILE A 102 -14.89 6.15 8.33
C ILE A 102 -15.60 4.83 8.62
N HIS A 103 -14.95 3.91 9.34
CA HIS A 103 -15.54 2.63 9.72
C HIS A 103 -16.81 2.82 10.56
N TRP A 104 -16.82 3.77 11.50
CA TRP A 104 -18.02 4.10 12.29
C TRP A 104 -19.17 4.62 11.40
N ILE A 105 -18.87 5.53 10.47
CA ILE A 105 -19.85 6.09 9.52
C ILE A 105 -20.49 4.94 8.71
N LEU A 106 -19.67 4.11 8.06
CA LEU A 106 -20.15 3.00 7.21
C LEU A 106 -20.96 1.96 8.00
N LYS A 107 -20.56 1.68 9.24
CA LYS A 107 -21.28 0.76 10.14
C LYS A 107 -22.65 1.30 10.56
N ASN A 108 -22.79 2.63 10.68
CA ASN A 108 -24.01 3.28 11.18
C ASN A 108 -24.90 3.87 10.09
N ARG A 109 -24.56 3.72 8.80
CA ARG A 109 -25.31 4.29 7.67
C ARG A 109 -26.80 3.90 7.62
N ASN A 110 -27.14 2.70 8.10
CA ASN A 110 -28.51 2.20 8.17
C ASN A 110 -29.21 2.47 9.51
N SER A 111 -28.54 3.16 10.44
CA SER A 111 -29.09 3.48 11.75
C SER A 111 -30.11 4.61 11.66
N LYS A 112 -31.34 4.36 12.12
CA LYS A 112 -32.36 5.42 12.26
C LYS A 112 -31.92 6.53 13.21
N LYS A 113 -31.14 6.20 14.25
CA LYS A 113 -30.63 7.17 15.23
C LYS A 113 -29.64 8.14 14.59
N PHE A 114 -28.77 7.65 13.70
CA PHE A 114 -27.66 8.44 13.15
C PHE A 114 -27.88 8.87 11.70
N LYS A 115 -29.07 8.65 11.15
CA LYS A 115 -29.38 8.92 9.74
C LYS A 115 -29.04 10.36 9.36
N GLY A 116 -29.49 11.33 10.16
CA GLY A 116 -29.28 12.77 9.89
C GLY A 116 -27.81 13.20 9.85
N LEU A 117 -26.94 12.42 10.51
CA LEU A 117 -25.50 12.65 10.58
C LEU A 117 -24.73 11.99 9.43
N VAL A 118 -25.15 10.79 9.03
CA VAL A 118 -24.37 9.92 8.13
C VAL A 118 -24.83 10.00 6.68
N GLU A 119 -26.11 10.25 6.41
CA GLU A 119 -26.69 10.14 5.06
C GLU A 119 -25.95 11.01 4.01
N SER A 120 -25.54 12.23 4.36
CA SER A 120 -24.79 13.12 3.45
C SER A 120 -23.33 12.70 3.23
N LEU A 121 -22.78 11.84 4.09
CA LEU A 121 -21.39 11.40 4.03
C LEU A 121 -21.22 10.20 3.10
N ILE A 122 -22.26 9.38 2.92
CA ILE A 122 -22.23 8.19 2.04
C ILE A 122 -22.12 8.66 0.59
N SER A 123 -20.91 8.57 0.05
CA SER A 123 -20.56 9.19 -1.22
C SER A 123 -19.30 8.56 -1.84
N PRO A 124 -19.02 8.83 -3.13
CA PRO A 124 -17.80 8.34 -3.78
C PRO A 124 -16.53 8.86 -3.10
N ARG A 125 -16.60 10.06 -2.50
CA ARG A 125 -15.51 10.66 -1.74
C ARG A 125 -15.21 9.87 -0.46
N LEU A 126 -16.23 9.38 0.23
CA LEU A 126 -16.03 8.53 1.41
C LEU A 126 -15.41 7.18 1.02
N LEU A 127 -15.78 6.62 -0.13
CA LEU A 127 -15.12 5.41 -0.67
C LEU A 127 -13.64 5.66 -0.97
N SER A 128 -13.31 6.79 -1.59
CA SER A 128 -11.91 7.19 -1.82
C SER A 128 -11.10 7.22 -0.53
N LEU A 129 -11.64 7.85 0.53
CA LEU A 129 -10.98 7.93 1.83
C LEU A 129 -10.89 6.57 2.53
N ALA A 130 -11.90 5.71 2.37
CA ALA A 130 -11.84 4.35 2.88
C ALA A 130 -10.71 3.55 2.24
N LEU A 131 -10.59 3.59 0.91
CA LEU A 131 -9.50 2.93 0.18
C LEU A 131 -8.13 3.48 0.61
N TYR A 132 -7.98 4.81 0.71
CA TYR A 132 -6.74 5.43 1.17
C TYR A 132 -6.39 4.99 2.61
N ALA A 133 -7.35 5.00 3.53
CA ALA A 133 -7.12 4.60 4.92
C ALA A 133 -6.70 3.13 5.04
N ILE A 134 -7.29 2.26 4.23
CA ILE A 134 -6.91 0.84 4.14
C ILE A 134 -5.47 0.69 3.63
N ASP A 135 -5.12 1.42 2.56
CA ASP A 135 -3.77 1.37 1.98
C ASP A 135 -2.71 1.87 2.97
N TYR A 136 -3.02 2.99 3.63
CA TYR A 136 -2.19 3.56 4.69
C TYR A 136 -1.98 2.56 5.83
N GLU A 137 -3.04 1.92 6.34
CA GLU A 137 -2.93 0.93 7.42
C GLU A 137 -2.10 -0.30 6.98
N ALA A 138 -2.28 -0.76 5.74
CA ALA A 138 -1.51 -1.87 5.17
C ALA A 138 0.00 -1.58 5.14
N LEU A 139 0.39 -0.34 4.79
CA LEU A 139 1.79 0.09 4.76
C LEU A 139 2.45 0.19 6.15
N HIS A 140 1.65 0.43 7.19
CA HIS A 140 2.15 0.64 8.56
C HIS A 140 2.05 -0.61 9.44
N MET A 141 1.35 -1.65 9.00
CA MET A 141 1.27 -2.93 9.70
C MET A 141 2.41 -3.88 9.34
N VAL A 142 3.06 -4.44 10.37
CA VAL A 142 4.05 -5.52 10.20
C VAL A 142 3.33 -6.88 10.35
N GLY A 143 3.13 -7.58 9.23
CA GLY A 143 2.55 -8.94 9.18
C GLY A 143 1.11 -9.02 8.65
N SER A 144 0.58 -10.25 8.51
CA SER A 144 -0.75 -10.53 7.92
C SER A 144 -1.92 -10.27 8.89
N ARG A 145 -1.99 -9.07 9.48
CA ARG A 145 -3.16 -8.68 10.28
C ARG A 145 -4.29 -8.19 9.38
N ARG A 146 -5.51 -8.59 9.73
CA ARG A 146 -6.74 -8.12 9.07
C ARG A 146 -6.95 -6.63 9.34
N ILE A 147 -7.32 -5.90 8.29
CA ILE A 147 -7.66 -4.47 8.36
C ILE A 147 -9.19 -4.39 8.51
N PRO A 148 -9.74 -3.96 9.66
CA PRO A 148 -11.18 -4.01 9.91
C PRO A 148 -12.02 -3.27 8.87
N LEU A 149 -11.52 -2.13 8.36
CA LEU A 149 -12.20 -1.35 7.34
C LEU A 149 -12.24 -2.08 5.98
N ALA A 150 -11.18 -2.83 5.65
CA ALA A 150 -11.13 -3.66 4.45
C ALA A 150 -12.09 -4.85 4.54
N ASP A 151 -12.09 -5.54 5.69
CA ASP A 151 -13.05 -6.62 5.98
C ASP A 151 -14.49 -6.11 5.85
N PHE A 152 -14.80 -4.95 6.45
CA PHE A 152 -16.13 -4.36 6.38
C PHE A 152 -16.56 -4.02 4.95
N LEU A 153 -15.66 -3.42 4.15
CA LEU A 153 -15.95 -3.10 2.75
C LEU A 153 -16.17 -4.38 1.92
N SER A 154 -15.42 -5.43 2.22
CA SER A 154 -15.52 -6.73 1.56
C SER A 154 -16.81 -7.47 1.90
N ASP A 155 -17.22 -7.49 3.16
CA ASP A 155 -18.35 -8.31 3.61
C ASP A 155 -19.72 -7.75 3.17
N ASP A 156 -19.82 -6.43 3.00
CA ASP A 156 -21.07 -5.77 2.62
C ASP A 156 -21.26 -5.68 1.09
N ALA A 157 -22.10 -6.57 0.55
CA ALA A 157 -22.34 -6.67 -0.89
C ALA A 157 -23.04 -5.44 -1.50
N GLY A 158 -23.82 -4.68 -0.71
CA GLY A 158 -24.55 -3.50 -1.18
C GLY A 158 -23.76 -2.21 -1.09
N LEU A 159 -22.75 -2.16 -0.22
CA LEU A 159 -22.06 -0.93 0.15
C LEU A 159 -21.37 -0.20 -1.01
N ILE A 160 -20.74 -0.92 -1.94
CA ILE A 160 -20.11 -0.29 -3.12
C ILE A 160 -21.15 0.42 -3.99
N ALA A 161 -22.33 -0.17 -4.16
CA ALA A 161 -23.39 0.44 -4.96
C ALA A 161 -23.94 1.70 -4.29
N GLU A 162 -24.15 1.65 -2.97
CA GLU A 162 -24.57 2.82 -2.17
C GLU A 162 -23.52 3.94 -2.22
N LEU A 163 -22.24 3.62 -2.02
CA LEU A 163 -21.16 4.62 -2.02
C LEU A 163 -20.92 5.24 -3.41
N LEU A 164 -21.24 4.53 -4.49
CA LEU A 164 -21.09 5.05 -5.85
C LEU A 164 -22.38 5.69 -6.39
N GLU A 165 -23.41 5.84 -5.58
CA GLU A 165 -24.65 6.49 -6.00
C GLU A 165 -24.36 7.93 -6.46
N GLY A 166 -24.81 8.28 -7.66
CA GLY A 166 -24.56 9.59 -8.28
C GLY A 166 -23.14 9.81 -8.82
N ALA A 167 -22.24 8.82 -8.77
CA ALA A 167 -20.90 8.94 -9.35
C ALA A 167 -20.91 9.02 -10.87
N SER A 168 -19.93 9.73 -11.46
CA SER A 168 -19.67 9.67 -12.90
C SER A 168 -18.95 8.37 -13.28
N ASN A 169 -19.01 8.01 -14.56
CA ASN A 169 -18.24 6.88 -15.11
C ASN A 169 -16.73 7.02 -14.87
N GLU A 170 -16.21 8.25 -14.91
CA GLU A 170 -14.79 8.55 -14.68
C GLU A 170 -14.43 8.33 -13.22
N THR A 171 -15.20 8.91 -12.29
CA THR A 171 -14.98 8.74 -10.85
C THR A 171 -15.06 7.26 -10.43
N ALA A 172 -16.03 6.52 -10.97
CA ALA A 172 -16.16 5.09 -10.69
C ALA A 172 -14.96 4.29 -11.26
N ARG A 173 -14.46 4.65 -12.44
CA ARG A 173 -13.27 4.05 -13.06
C ARG A 173 -12.01 4.32 -12.23
N ASP A 174 -11.80 5.55 -11.76
CA ASP A 174 -10.63 5.94 -10.96
C ASP A 174 -10.60 5.23 -9.60
N LEU A 175 -11.76 5.14 -8.94
CA LEU A 175 -11.92 4.39 -7.69
C LEU A 175 -11.69 2.89 -7.88
N ALA A 176 -12.16 2.32 -9.01
CA ALA A 176 -11.89 0.93 -9.36
C ALA A 176 -10.39 0.67 -9.59
N GLN A 177 -9.67 1.59 -10.23
CA GLN A 177 -8.21 1.51 -10.37
C GLN A 177 -7.50 1.61 -9.01
N THR A 178 -7.93 2.53 -8.15
CA THR A 178 -7.40 2.68 -6.80
C THR A 178 -7.58 1.40 -5.99
N LEU A 179 -8.74 0.76 -6.08
CA LEU A 179 -9.00 -0.55 -5.46
C LEU A 179 -8.01 -1.63 -5.95
N MET A 180 -7.72 -1.69 -7.25
CA MET A 180 -6.81 -2.70 -7.79
C MET A 180 -5.38 -2.53 -7.30
N LEU A 181 -4.94 -1.28 -7.13
CA LEU A 181 -3.59 -0.95 -6.65
C LEU A 181 -3.45 -1.02 -5.12
N ASN A 182 -4.56 -1.05 -4.39
CA ASN A 182 -4.58 -1.02 -2.93
C ASN A 182 -3.88 -2.23 -2.30
N GLN A 183 -2.97 -2.00 -1.35
CA GLN A 183 -2.19 -3.07 -0.72
C GLN A 183 -2.91 -3.77 0.44
N GLY A 184 -4.00 -3.18 0.94
CA GLY A 184 -4.75 -3.74 2.07
C GLY A 184 -5.79 -4.80 1.70
N PHE A 185 -5.94 -5.13 0.42
CA PHE A 185 -6.83 -6.20 -0.05
C PHE A 185 -6.07 -7.35 -0.69
N GLU A 186 -6.48 -8.58 -0.37
CA GLU A 186 -6.06 -9.76 -1.10
C GLU A 186 -6.63 -9.79 -2.54
N GLU A 187 -5.92 -10.47 -3.45
CA GLU A 187 -6.28 -10.62 -4.86
C GLU A 187 -7.74 -11.10 -5.09
N LEU A 188 -8.20 -12.08 -4.31
CA LEU A 188 -9.57 -12.60 -4.44
C LEU A 188 -10.61 -11.57 -4.00
N THR A 189 -10.30 -10.82 -2.93
CA THR A 189 -11.15 -9.75 -2.43
C THR A 189 -11.24 -8.59 -3.42
N LYS A 190 -10.11 -8.19 -4.03
CA LYS A 190 -10.09 -7.20 -5.11
C LYS A 190 -10.99 -7.61 -6.27
N LYS A 191 -10.93 -8.86 -6.72
CA LYS A 191 -11.81 -9.39 -7.79
C LYS A 191 -13.28 -9.36 -7.40
N SER A 192 -13.61 -9.76 -6.17
CA SER A 192 -14.97 -9.73 -5.63
C SER A 192 -15.53 -8.30 -5.58
N LEU A 193 -14.75 -7.35 -5.08
CA LEU A 193 -15.12 -5.93 -5.03
C LEU A 193 -15.22 -5.32 -6.44
N MET A 194 -14.30 -5.65 -7.35
CA MET A 194 -14.34 -5.21 -8.74
C MET A 194 -15.61 -5.68 -9.46
N ALA A 195 -16.06 -6.90 -9.21
CA ALA A 195 -17.34 -7.38 -9.76
C ALA A 195 -18.54 -6.51 -9.31
N ARG A 196 -18.48 -5.92 -8.10
CA ARG A 196 -19.50 -4.98 -7.61
C ARG A 196 -19.43 -3.63 -8.34
N PHE A 197 -18.22 -3.13 -8.61
CA PHE A 197 -18.02 -1.94 -9.46
C PHE A 197 -18.61 -2.15 -10.85
N ILE A 198 -18.30 -3.28 -11.50
CA ILE A 198 -18.78 -3.60 -12.85
C ILE A 198 -20.30 -3.73 -12.91
N LYS A 199 -20.91 -4.29 -11.85
CA LYS A 199 -22.37 -4.38 -11.73
C LYS A 199 -23.03 -2.99 -11.72
N CYS A 200 -22.35 -1.98 -11.18
CA CYS A 200 -22.83 -0.60 -11.16
C CYS A 200 -22.48 0.14 -12.46
N PHE A 201 -21.30 -0.12 -13.03
CA PHE A 201 -20.74 0.58 -14.19
C PHE A 201 -20.10 -0.42 -15.17
N SER A 202 -20.84 -0.84 -16.21
CA SER A 202 -20.41 -1.91 -17.12
C SER A 202 -19.14 -1.57 -17.93
N ASN A 203 -18.86 -0.28 -18.17
CA ASN A 203 -17.66 0.18 -18.87
C ASN A 203 -16.35 -0.09 -18.09
N ILE A 204 -16.42 -0.35 -16.79
CA ILE A 204 -15.28 -0.75 -15.95
C ILE A 204 -14.79 -2.15 -16.32
N GLN A 205 -15.60 -2.99 -16.98
CA GLN A 205 -15.19 -4.33 -17.42
C GLN A 205 -13.91 -4.31 -18.27
N SER A 206 -13.70 -3.25 -19.07
CA SER A 206 -12.46 -3.03 -19.83
C SER A 206 -11.20 -3.01 -18.97
N LEU A 207 -11.28 -2.58 -17.70
CA LEU A 207 -10.15 -2.58 -16.75
C LEU A 207 -9.71 -4.00 -16.37
N LEU A 208 -10.63 -4.98 -16.35
CA LEU A 208 -10.28 -6.39 -16.17
C LEU A 208 -9.65 -6.99 -17.42
N GLU A 209 -10.11 -6.56 -18.60
CA GLU A 209 -9.61 -7.05 -19.89
C GLU A 209 -8.17 -6.56 -20.13
N SER A 210 -7.87 -5.30 -19.81
CA SER A 210 -6.47 -4.80 -19.80
C SER A 210 -5.57 -5.52 -18.78
N ASN A 211 -6.12 -6.00 -17.66
CA ASN A 211 -5.39 -6.84 -16.69
C ASN A 211 -5.30 -8.33 -17.10
N THR A 212 -6.04 -8.76 -18.12
CA THR A 212 -5.98 -10.15 -18.60
C THR A 212 -4.92 -10.29 -19.68
N GLN A 213 -4.68 -9.25 -20.50
CA GLN A 213 -3.48 -9.18 -21.34
C GLN A 213 -2.20 -8.94 -20.52
N GLN A 214 -2.23 -8.17 -19.42
CA GLN A 214 -1.07 -8.00 -18.53
C GLN A 214 -0.75 -9.21 -17.64
N LYS A 215 -1.62 -10.23 -17.58
CA LYS A 215 -1.36 -11.44 -16.77
C LYS A 215 -0.37 -12.41 -17.41
N GLU A 216 -0.09 -12.28 -18.70
CA GLU A 216 1.07 -12.96 -19.30
C GLU A 216 2.37 -12.18 -19.04
N ASP A 217 2.30 -10.86 -18.82
CA ASP A 217 3.44 -10.01 -18.44
C ASP A 217 3.83 -10.09 -16.94
N GLU A 218 3.05 -10.78 -16.10
CA GLU A 218 3.34 -10.86 -14.66
C GLU A 218 4.33 -11.96 -14.26
N LYS A 219 4.65 -12.88 -15.17
CA LYS A 219 5.66 -13.91 -14.92
C LYS A 219 7.04 -13.39 -15.31
N LEU A 220 7.89 -13.23 -14.32
CA LEU A 220 9.29 -12.88 -14.52
C LEU A 220 10.06 -14.14 -14.91
N ILE A 221 10.37 -14.31 -16.20
CA ILE A 221 11.09 -15.51 -16.68
C ILE A 221 12.57 -15.37 -16.30
N VAL A 222 13.11 -16.35 -15.58
CA VAL A 222 14.47 -16.30 -15.03
C VAL A 222 15.16 -17.67 -15.19
N SER A 223 16.48 -17.67 -15.37
CA SER A 223 17.22 -18.93 -15.28
C SER A 223 17.20 -19.51 -13.86
N LYS A 224 17.44 -20.81 -13.76
CA LYS A 224 17.60 -21.49 -12.46
C LYS A 224 18.75 -20.90 -11.64
N GLU A 225 19.87 -20.58 -12.28
CA GLU A 225 21.06 -20.00 -11.63
C GLU A 225 20.75 -18.64 -11.02
N SER A 226 20.12 -17.75 -11.80
CA SER A 226 19.76 -16.42 -11.32
C SER A 226 18.70 -16.46 -10.21
N LEU A 227 17.75 -17.40 -10.26
CA LEU A 227 16.79 -17.57 -9.16
C LEU A 227 17.50 -18.00 -7.87
N GLU A 228 18.42 -18.95 -7.95
CA GLU A 228 19.18 -19.41 -6.79
C GLU A 228 20.00 -18.27 -6.17
N TYR A 229 20.65 -17.46 -7.03
CA TYR A 229 21.40 -16.29 -6.60
C TYR A 229 20.52 -15.27 -5.87
N ARG A 230 19.35 -14.93 -6.43
CA ARG A 230 18.41 -13.97 -5.79
C ARG A 230 17.80 -14.51 -4.50
N LYS A 231 17.52 -15.82 -4.41
CA LYS A 231 17.09 -16.45 -3.16
C LYS A 231 18.18 -16.35 -2.09
N LYS A 232 19.43 -16.62 -2.45
CA LYS A 232 20.55 -16.50 -1.53
C LYS A 232 20.74 -15.06 -1.05
N GLU A 233 20.63 -14.07 -1.96
CA GLU A 233 20.66 -12.65 -1.59
C GLU A 233 19.54 -12.32 -0.59
N TYR A 234 18.32 -12.79 -0.85
CA TYR A 234 17.19 -12.60 0.05
C TYR A 234 17.40 -13.24 1.42
N GLU A 235 17.90 -14.48 1.47
CA GLU A 235 18.23 -15.19 2.71
C GLU A 235 19.32 -14.46 3.51
N GLU A 236 20.35 -13.95 2.84
CA GLU A 236 21.41 -13.15 3.46
C GLU A 236 20.86 -11.84 4.03
N LEU A 237 19.92 -11.18 3.34
CA LEU A 237 19.28 -9.97 3.83
C LEU A 237 18.49 -10.22 5.12
N ILE A 238 17.64 -11.24 5.15
CA ILE A 238 16.74 -11.50 6.28
C ILE A 238 17.46 -12.11 7.49
N ASN A 239 18.46 -12.97 7.26
CA ASN A 239 19.09 -13.75 8.32
C ASN A 239 20.39 -13.12 8.84
N VAL A 240 21.02 -12.24 8.06
CA VAL A 240 22.34 -11.66 8.40
C VAL A 240 22.25 -10.14 8.44
N LYS A 241 22.06 -9.49 7.28
CA LYS A 241 22.25 -8.02 7.15
C LYS A 241 21.26 -7.20 7.97
N ILE A 242 19.97 -7.55 7.94
CA ILE A 242 18.94 -6.82 8.71
C ILE A 242 19.12 -7.01 10.22
N PRO A 243 19.35 -8.24 10.74
CA PRO A 243 19.73 -8.43 12.14
C PRO A 243 20.97 -7.66 12.58
N GLU A 244 22.07 -7.72 11.81
CA GLU A 244 23.31 -6.99 12.12
C GLU A 244 23.11 -5.48 12.14
N ASN A 245 22.39 -4.93 11.15
CA ASN A 245 22.06 -3.51 11.12
C ASN A 245 21.21 -3.09 12.33
N LYS A 246 20.27 -3.94 12.77
CA LYS A 246 19.45 -3.68 13.96
C LYS A 246 20.30 -3.62 15.23
N GLU A 247 21.29 -4.49 15.36
CA GLU A 247 22.25 -4.46 16.48
C GLU A 247 23.13 -3.20 16.42
N ALA A 248 23.63 -2.83 15.23
CA ALA A 248 24.40 -1.59 15.05
C ALA A 248 23.61 -0.33 15.44
N ILE A 249 22.32 -0.27 15.09
CA ILE A 249 21.43 0.84 15.52
C ILE A 249 21.27 0.87 17.04
N ALA A 250 21.15 -0.30 17.68
CA ALA A 250 21.01 -0.38 19.14
C ALA A 250 22.27 0.14 19.85
N VAL A 251 23.45 -0.28 19.39
CA VAL A 251 24.75 0.19 19.92
C VAL A 251 24.90 1.70 19.70
N ALA A 252 24.63 2.21 18.49
CA ALA A 252 24.71 3.64 18.19
C ALA A 252 23.76 4.49 19.05
N ARG A 253 22.62 3.91 19.49
CA ARG A 253 21.65 4.58 20.37
C ARG A 253 22.16 4.74 21.80
N GLU A 254 23.01 3.84 22.28
CA GLU A 254 23.57 3.87 23.65
C GLU A 254 24.63 4.97 23.84
N HIS A 255 25.20 5.49 22.76
CA HIS A 255 26.24 6.53 22.79
C HIS A 255 25.74 7.98 22.99
N GLY A 256 24.44 8.19 23.20
CA GLY A 256 23.91 9.37 23.90
C GLY A 256 24.24 10.76 23.34
N ASP A 257 23.78 11.07 22.12
CA ASP A 257 23.11 12.32 21.70
C ASP A 257 22.65 12.13 20.25
N LEU A 258 21.39 11.72 20.05
CA LEU A 258 20.90 11.20 18.77
C LEU A 258 20.80 12.27 17.67
N LYS A 259 20.79 13.55 18.04
CA LYS A 259 20.65 14.65 17.09
C LYS A 259 21.93 14.91 16.29
N GLU A 260 23.10 14.62 16.88
CA GLU A 260 24.41 14.83 16.24
C GLU A 260 25.11 13.52 15.84
N ASN A 261 24.65 12.36 16.32
CA ASN A 261 25.27 11.08 16.01
C ASN A 261 25.11 10.69 14.52
N SER A 262 26.18 10.86 13.74
CA SER A 262 26.26 10.49 12.33
C SER A 262 26.15 8.98 12.10
N GLU A 263 26.71 8.17 13.00
CA GLU A 263 26.67 6.71 12.91
C GLU A 263 25.23 6.19 13.04
N TYR A 264 24.44 6.79 13.95
CA TYR A 264 23.02 6.47 14.08
C TYR A 264 22.23 6.83 12.81
N LYS A 265 22.49 8.01 12.22
CA LYS A 265 21.81 8.45 10.98
C LYS A 265 22.14 7.54 9.80
N MET A 266 23.41 7.18 9.64
CA MET A 266 23.87 6.25 8.59
C MET A 266 23.25 4.86 8.78
N ALA A 267 23.29 4.31 9.99
CA ALA A 267 22.71 3.00 10.26
C ALA A 267 21.20 2.94 10.00
N ARG A 268 20.47 4.04 10.25
CA ARG A 268 19.05 4.17 9.90
C ARG A 268 18.81 4.25 8.38
N GLN A 269 19.63 4.99 7.64
CA GLN A 269 19.55 5.01 6.18
C GLN A 269 19.83 3.64 5.56
N ASP A 270 20.83 2.93 6.09
CA ASP A 270 21.15 1.56 5.68
C ASP A 270 19.97 0.62 5.96
N GLN A 271 19.29 0.79 7.10
CA GLN A 271 18.08 0.04 7.42
C GLN A 271 16.99 0.23 6.36
N ASP A 272 16.72 1.47 5.98
CA ASP A 272 15.70 1.79 4.98
C ASP A 272 16.05 1.17 3.62
N MET A 273 17.33 1.22 3.23
CA MET A 273 17.83 0.59 2.00
C MET A 273 17.69 -0.95 2.03
N LEU A 274 18.05 -1.59 3.15
CA LEU A 274 17.93 -3.04 3.33
C LEU A 274 16.47 -3.51 3.28
N LEU A 275 15.56 -2.77 3.93
CA LEU A 275 14.13 -3.08 3.92
C LEU A 275 13.50 -2.87 2.55
N ALA A 276 13.88 -1.80 1.84
CA ALA A 276 13.45 -1.57 0.46
C ALA A 276 13.92 -2.70 -0.45
N ARG A 277 15.18 -3.12 -0.35
CA ARG A 277 15.74 -4.23 -1.13
C ARG A 277 15.06 -5.56 -0.83
N LYS A 278 14.78 -5.83 0.45
CA LYS A 278 14.00 -7.00 0.88
C LYS A 278 12.62 -7.01 0.22
N SER A 279 11.89 -5.91 0.32
CA SER A 279 10.53 -5.79 -0.24
C SER A 279 10.53 -5.97 -1.76
N GLN A 280 11.51 -5.38 -2.45
CA GLN A 280 11.69 -5.57 -3.88
C GLN A 280 11.90 -7.06 -4.23
N LEU A 281 12.85 -7.73 -3.56
CA LEU A 281 13.12 -9.15 -3.81
C LEU A 281 11.92 -10.04 -3.49
N GLU A 282 11.13 -9.75 -2.45
CA GLU A 282 9.90 -10.49 -2.15
C GLU A 282 8.90 -10.44 -3.30
N ILE A 283 8.69 -9.25 -3.87
CA ILE A 283 7.79 -9.05 -5.02
C ILE A 283 8.33 -9.76 -6.25
N GLU A 284 9.61 -9.58 -6.57
CA GLU A 284 10.20 -10.16 -7.78
C GLU A 284 10.29 -11.70 -7.70
N LEU A 285 10.65 -12.26 -6.53
CA LEU A 285 10.69 -13.71 -6.30
C LEU A 285 9.31 -14.35 -6.38
N ALA A 286 8.25 -13.66 -5.93
CA ALA A 286 6.87 -14.15 -6.05
C ALA A 286 6.40 -14.27 -7.51
N LYS A 287 6.97 -13.46 -8.41
CA LYS A 287 6.66 -13.44 -9.85
C LYS A 287 7.56 -14.34 -10.68
N ALA A 288 8.67 -14.80 -10.12
CA ALA A 288 9.71 -15.53 -10.84
C ALA A 288 9.24 -16.93 -11.31
N THR A 289 9.37 -17.18 -12.62
CA THR A 289 9.14 -18.49 -13.25
C THR A 289 10.44 -18.99 -13.87
N VAL A 290 10.87 -20.19 -13.47
CA VAL A 290 12.13 -20.79 -13.95
C VAL A 290 11.98 -21.28 -15.39
N THR A 291 12.96 -20.96 -16.23
CA THR A 291 13.16 -21.57 -17.55
C THR A 291 14.48 -22.34 -17.60
N ASP A 292 14.51 -23.42 -18.39
CA ASP A 292 15.71 -24.16 -18.77
C ASP A 292 16.14 -23.90 -20.23
N PHE A 293 15.50 -22.91 -20.88
CA PHE A 293 15.74 -22.46 -22.26
C PHE A 293 15.51 -23.53 -23.34
N LYS A 294 14.92 -24.70 -23.01
CA LYS A 294 14.74 -25.77 -24.00
C LYS A 294 13.73 -25.44 -25.08
N GLU A 295 12.76 -24.59 -24.76
CA GLU A 295 11.68 -24.17 -25.65
C GLU A 295 12.16 -23.24 -26.79
N ALA A 296 13.37 -22.67 -26.68
CA ALA A 296 13.95 -21.86 -27.73
C ALA A 296 14.16 -22.66 -29.02
N THR A 297 13.92 -22.03 -30.16
CA THR A 297 14.12 -22.62 -31.50
C THR A 297 15.02 -21.74 -32.36
N ASN A 298 15.43 -22.23 -33.54
CA ASN A 298 16.21 -21.47 -34.51
C ASN A 298 15.34 -20.68 -35.51
N ASP A 299 14.01 -20.80 -35.41
CA ASP A 299 13.09 -20.21 -36.39
C ASP A 299 12.69 -18.77 -36.01
N VAL A 300 12.54 -18.51 -34.72
CA VAL A 300 12.04 -17.25 -34.15
C VAL A 300 12.84 -16.91 -32.90
N ILE A 301 13.19 -15.63 -32.75
CA ILE A 301 13.87 -15.12 -31.56
C ILE A 301 12.94 -15.24 -30.35
N SER A 302 13.40 -15.93 -29.31
CA SER A 302 12.68 -16.16 -28.06
C SER A 302 13.66 -16.14 -26.88
N ILE A 303 13.14 -16.27 -25.65
CA ILE A 303 13.99 -16.38 -24.46
C ILE A 303 14.80 -17.68 -24.55
N GLY A 304 16.12 -17.57 -24.50
CA GLY A 304 17.05 -18.67 -24.77
C GLY A 304 17.66 -18.66 -26.17
N SER A 305 17.34 -17.66 -27.01
CA SER A 305 17.97 -17.47 -28.32
C SER A 305 19.30 -16.73 -28.21
N VAL A 306 20.21 -17.04 -29.13
CA VAL A 306 21.42 -16.27 -29.42
C VAL A 306 21.35 -15.79 -30.86
N VAL A 307 21.47 -14.48 -31.03
CA VAL A 307 21.19 -13.78 -32.26
C VAL A 307 22.42 -13.01 -32.71
N GLU A 308 22.67 -13.01 -34.02
CA GLU A 308 23.55 -12.03 -34.64
C GLU A 308 22.71 -11.00 -35.36
N VAL A 309 22.95 -9.74 -35.06
CA VAL A 309 22.25 -8.58 -35.62
C VAL A 309 23.28 -7.64 -36.23
N ILE A 310 22.98 -7.11 -37.40
CA ILE A 310 23.80 -6.06 -38.01
C ILE A 310 23.14 -4.70 -37.75
N GLU A 311 23.92 -3.73 -37.33
CA GLU A 311 23.47 -2.34 -37.28
C GLU A 311 23.57 -1.76 -38.70
N ASP A 312 22.45 -1.34 -39.30
CA ASP A 312 22.43 -0.98 -40.72
C ASP A 312 23.18 0.34 -41.01
N SER A 313 23.32 1.21 -40.00
CA SER A 313 24.02 2.50 -40.09
C SER A 313 25.55 2.33 -40.20
N SER A 314 26.12 1.40 -39.44
CA SER A 314 27.57 1.17 -39.30
C SER A 314 28.04 -0.07 -40.06
N GLY A 315 27.14 -1.03 -40.30
CA GLY A 315 27.46 -2.36 -40.81
C GLY A 315 28.11 -3.28 -39.78
N GLU A 316 28.17 -2.88 -38.50
CA GLU A 316 28.77 -3.69 -37.44
C GLU A 316 27.86 -4.87 -37.07
N LEU A 317 28.48 -6.04 -36.88
CA LEU A 317 27.78 -7.26 -36.49
C LEU A 317 27.92 -7.46 -34.98
N HIS A 318 26.80 -7.54 -34.29
CA HIS A 318 26.73 -7.79 -32.86
C HIS A 318 26.08 -9.13 -32.58
N ARG A 319 26.60 -9.82 -31.56
CA ARG A 319 26.10 -11.13 -31.14
C ARG A 319 25.59 -11.05 -29.71
N TYR A 320 24.30 -11.33 -29.50
CA TYR A 320 23.65 -11.24 -28.20
C TYR A 320 22.95 -12.54 -27.82
N ALA A 321 23.05 -12.93 -26.55
CA ALA A 321 22.19 -13.95 -25.96
C ALA A 321 21.01 -13.28 -25.25
N ILE A 322 19.78 -13.64 -25.58
CA ILE A 322 18.57 -13.10 -24.95
C ILE A 322 18.08 -14.12 -23.92
N LEU A 323 18.34 -13.86 -22.64
CA LEU A 323 18.01 -14.76 -21.53
C LEU A 323 16.96 -14.15 -20.59
N GLY A 324 16.79 -14.73 -19.40
CA GLY A 324 15.83 -14.30 -18.40
C GLY A 324 16.13 -12.91 -17.81
N ALA A 325 15.16 -12.40 -17.06
CA ALA A 325 15.15 -11.03 -16.54
C ALA A 325 16.40 -10.65 -15.73
N TRP A 326 16.95 -11.62 -15.01
CA TRP A 326 18.09 -11.45 -14.11
C TRP A 326 19.41 -11.96 -14.68
N ASP A 327 19.41 -12.46 -15.92
CA ASP A 327 20.59 -13.11 -16.52
C ASP A 327 21.51 -12.12 -17.23
N SER A 328 21.18 -10.82 -17.24
CA SER A 328 21.93 -9.80 -17.99
C SER A 328 23.40 -9.77 -17.56
N ASN A 329 24.30 -9.87 -18.54
CA ASN A 329 25.75 -9.80 -18.35
C ASN A 329 26.39 -9.10 -19.57
N PRO A 330 26.67 -7.79 -19.47
CA PRO A 330 27.24 -7.01 -20.58
C PRO A 330 28.59 -7.53 -21.07
N GLU A 331 29.46 -8.03 -20.17
CA GLU A 331 30.78 -8.56 -20.53
C GLU A 331 30.69 -9.82 -21.41
N LYS A 332 29.58 -10.56 -21.29
CA LYS A 332 29.31 -11.77 -22.06
C LYS A 332 28.30 -11.54 -23.19
N ASN A 333 27.91 -10.30 -23.47
CA ASN A 333 26.84 -9.94 -24.40
C ASN A 333 25.52 -10.68 -24.12
N ILE A 334 25.18 -10.87 -22.85
CA ILE A 334 23.91 -11.45 -22.43
C ILE A 334 22.95 -10.31 -22.08
N LEU A 335 21.84 -10.26 -22.79
CA LEU A 335 20.75 -9.31 -22.59
C LEU A 335 19.63 -9.98 -21.80
N SER A 336 19.10 -9.26 -20.81
CA SER A 336 17.76 -9.57 -20.29
C SER A 336 16.73 -9.37 -21.40
N TYR A 337 15.77 -10.28 -21.49
CA TYR A 337 14.65 -10.13 -22.40
C TYR A 337 13.86 -8.83 -22.19
N GLN A 338 13.99 -8.19 -21.02
CA GLN A 338 13.32 -6.93 -20.69
C GLN A 338 14.02 -5.68 -21.28
N THR A 339 15.21 -5.83 -21.85
CA THR A 339 15.90 -4.69 -22.47
C THR A 339 15.17 -4.22 -23.74
N PRO A 340 15.17 -2.92 -24.08
CA PRO A 340 14.47 -2.40 -25.26
C PRO A 340 14.87 -3.09 -26.58
N LEU A 341 16.17 -3.36 -26.73
CA LEU A 341 16.72 -4.11 -27.86
C LEU A 341 16.16 -5.54 -27.90
N ALA A 342 16.23 -6.28 -26.79
CA ALA A 342 15.70 -7.65 -26.76
C ALA A 342 14.19 -7.67 -27.02
N GLN A 343 13.41 -6.76 -26.41
CA GLN A 343 11.97 -6.65 -26.64
C GLN A 343 11.63 -6.43 -28.11
N SER A 344 12.40 -5.60 -28.82
CA SER A 344 12.19 -5.35 -30.24
C SER A 344 12.54 -6.55 -31.11
N LEU A 345 13.50 -7.36 -30.67
CA LEU A 345 13.96 -8.57 -31.36
C LEU A 345 13.09 -9.81 -31.10
N LEU A 346 12.42 -9.89 -29.95
CA LEU A 346 11.55 -11.03 -29.62
C LEU A 346 10.46 -11.22 -30.68
N GLY A 347 10.25 -12.47 -31.10
CA GLY A 347 9.27 -12.82 -32.13
C GLY A 347 9.75 -12.60 -33.58
N GLN A 348 10.90 -11.97 -33.79
CA GLN A 348 11.45 -11.73 -35.13
C GLN A 348 12.13 -12.97 -35.71
N LYS A 349 12.29 -12.99 -37.03
CA LYS A 349 12.94 -14.06 -37.79
C LYS A 349 14.23 -13.56 -38.43
N VAL A 350 15.04 -14.49 -38.93
CA VAL A 350 16.18 -14.16 -39.81
C VAL A 350 15.73 -13.24 -40.95
N ASP A 351 16.57 -12.27 -41.30
CA ASP A 351 16.36 -11.21 -42.28
C ASP A 351 15.27 -10.18 -41.93
N SER A 352 14.72 -10.21 -40.71
CA SER A 352 13.82 -9.16 -40.21
C SER A 352 14.62 -7.94 -39.74
N THR A 353 14.13 -6.74 -40.05
CA THR A 353 14.69 -5.48 -39.57
C THR A 353 13.81 -4.87 -38.49
N VAL A 354 14.41 -4.47 -37.37
CA VAL A 354 13.75 -3.79 -36.26
C VAL A 354 14.25 -2.35 -36.18
N MET A 355 13.39 -1.42 -35.76
CA MET A 355 13.77 -0.03 -35.51
C MET A 355 13.77 0.23 -34.02
N LEU A 356 14.85 0.85 -33.53
CA LEU A 356 15.02 1.26 -32.14
C LEU A 356 15.11 2.76 -32.07
N ASP A 357 14.47 3.33 -31.05
CA ASP A 357 14.66 4.72 -30.67
C ASP A 357 15.63 4.75 -29.49
N ILE A 358 16.84 5.25 -29.75
CA ILE A 358 17.87 5.45 -28.73
C ILE A 358 18.09 6.97 -28.63
N ASP A 359 17.64 7.57 -27.54
CA ASP A 359 17.76 9.00 -27.25
C ASP A 359 17.26 9.93 -28.39
N GLY A 360 16.19 9.53 -29.09
CA GLY A 360 15.59 10.30 -30.19
C GLY A 360 16.21 10.03 -31.56
N THR A 361 17.19 9.12 -31.64
CA THR A 361 17.79 8.66 -32.90
C THR A 361 17.18 7.32 -33.28
N GLN A 362 16.67 7.23 -34.51
CA GLN A 362 16.16 5.97 -35.05
C GLN A 362 17.31 5.17 -35.65
N GLU A 363 17.57 4.00 -35.09
CA GLU A 363 18.55 3.04 -35.61
C GLU A 363 17.83 1.78 -36.10
N SER A 364 18.28 1.23 -37.23
CA SER A 364 17.74 -0.01 -37.77
C SER A 364 18.73 -1.15 -37.65
N TRP A 365 18.22 -2.30 -37.22
CA TRP A 365 19.00 -3.49 -36.91
C TRP A 365 18.40 -4.69 -37.63
N THR A 366 19.21 -5.44 -38.39
CA THR A 366 18.74 -6.59 -39.17
C THR A 366 19.25 -7.91 -38.60
N VAL A 367 18.35 -8.85 -38.34
CA VAL A 367 18.68 -10.19 -37.82
C VAL A 367 19.37 -11.02 -38.91
N LYS A 368 20.54 -11.58 -38.61
CA LYS A 368 21.31 -12.44 -39.53
C LYS A 368 21.27 -13.91 -39.18
N THR A 369 21.37 -14.24 -37.90
CA THR A 369 21.32 -15.63 -37.45
C THR A 369 20.53 -15.76 -36.15
N ILE A 370 19.91 -16.92 -35.97
CA ILE A 370 19.24 -17.32 -34.73
C ILE A 370 19.72 -18.74 -34.39
N THR A 371 20.30 -18.89 -33.21
CA THR A 371 20.73 -20.18 -32.64
C THR A 371 20.22 -20.32 -31.22
N ARG A 372 20.27 -21.52 -30.63
CA ARG A 372 19.88 -21.72 -29.23
C ARG A 372 21.07 -21.54 -28.31
N TRP A 373 20.82 -20.94 -27.15
CA TRP A 373 21.81 -20.82 -26.06
C TRP A 373 22.35 -22.18 -25.61
N LEU A 374 21.50 -23.21 -25.63
CA LEU A 374 21.86 -24.56 -25.23
C LEU A 374 22.75 -25.30 -26.23
N ASP A 375 22.86 -24.81 -27.46
CA ASP A 375 23.64 -25.45 -28.52
C ASP A 375 25.08 -24.88 -28.63
N GLN A 376 25.49 -24.07 -27.66
CA GLN A 376 26.78 -23.33 -27.66
C GLN A 376 27.90 -24.00 -26.88
#